data_AF-A0A1M6B0R3-F1
#
_entry.id   AF-A0A1M6B0R3-F1
#
_cell.length_a   1.000
_cell.length_b   1.000
_cell.length_c   1.000
_cell.angle_alpha   90.00
_cell.angle_beta   90.00
_cell.angle_gamma   90.00
#
_symmetry.space_group_name_H-M   'P 1'
#
loop_
_entity.id
_entity.type
_entity.pdbx_description
1 polymer ?
#
loop_
_entity_poly.entity_id
_entity_poly.type
_entity_poly.pdbx_seq_one_letter_code
_entity_poly.pdbx_strand_id
1 'polypeptide(L)'
;MKILNRLFILISVLAVSCVPTFEEVGELPDNPGIKEVLVGNENGKVAQENAIYPEARIDTVWVKDKSVDFSNVYLNANLEAGCTIEPLGDAPRLGVYGDFSSPRNYQVTAPSGNTADWTIVLDYYVPPVGCLADRWVGDITCVDEIYPSYSPATATGEKIDDDCHRINIAFNFWADASAPALFELQLGEIDMDTFTGSVKLLNDVNVTSYGDDMTFHAGEAGTYNATSDELHLSFEFSGYDIGGGTYDFTISSGNE
;
A
#
# COMPACT_ATOMS: atom_id res chain seq x y z
N MET A 1 -106.58 -34.27 -13.99
CA MET A 1 -105.38 -34.97 -14.47
C MET A 1 -104.96 -34.40 -15.83
N LYS A 2 -103.97 -33.51 -15.86
CA LYS A 2 -103.03 -33.25 -16.98
C LYS A 2 -102.04 -32.17 -16.51
N ILE A 3 -100.79 -32.59 -16.38
CA ILE A 3 -99.66 -31.87 -15.80
C ILE A 3 -99.05 -30.95 -16.86
N LEU A 4 -98.82 -29.70 -16.47
CA LEU A 4 -98.16 -28.66 -17.27
C LEU A 4 -96.65 -28.72 -17.02
N ASN A 5 -95.88 -28.88 -18.08
CA ASN A 5 -94.42 -28.96 -18.08
C ASN A 5 -93.84 -27.52 -18.07
N ARG A 6 -93.05 -27.13 -17.07
CA ARG A 6 -92.25 -25.89 -17.11
C ARG A 6 -90.81 -26.12 -16.66
N LEU A 7 -89.96 -25.96 -17.67
CA LEU A 7 -88.51 -25.82 -17.73
C LEU A 7 -87.98 -24.80 -16.69
N PHE A 8 -87.06 -25.23 -15.83
CA PHE A 8 -86.24 -24.35 -14.98
C PHE A 8 -84.82 -24.26 -15.58
N ILE A 9 -84.42 -23.06 -16.00
CA ILE A 9 -83.06 -22.74 -16.41
C ILE A 9 -82.34 -22.18 -15.18
N LEU A 10 -81.28 -22.87 -14.74
CA LEU A 10 -80.43 -22.47 -13.62
C LEU A 10 -79.29 -21.59 -14.16
N ILE A 11 -79.31 -20.29 -13.88
CA ILE A 11 -78.23 -19.35 -14.21
C ILE A 11 -77.22 -19.39 -13.07
N SER A 12 -76.03 -19.92 -13.33
CA SER A 12 -74.89 -19.88 -12.40
C SER A 12 -74.14 -18.57 -12.59
N VAL A 13 -74.14 -17.71 -11.58
CA VAL A 13 -73.38 -16.45 -11.53
C VAL A 13 -72.00 -16.76 -10.95
N LEU A 14 -70.98 -16.80 -11.82
CA LEU A 14 -69.57 -16.82 -11.41
C LEU A 14 -69.16 -15.38 -11.06
N ALA A 15 -69.10 -15.07 -9.76
CA ALA A 15 -68.49 -13.85 -9.28
C ALA A 15 -66.96 -14.01 -9.34
N VAL A 16 -66.34 -13.46 -10.39
CA VAL A 16 -64.88 -13.32 -10.47
C VAL A 16 -64.49 -12.15 -9.60
N SER A 17 -64.05 -12.42 -8.36
CA SER A 17 -63.43 -11.40 -7.52
C SER A 17 -62.01 -11.15 -8.03
N CYS A 18 -61.80 -10.03 -8.73
CA CYS A 18 -60.48 -9.48 -8.96
C CYS A 18 -59.93 -8.97 -7.62
N VAL A 19 -59.30 -9.85 -6.84
CA VAL A 19 -58.38 -9.42 -5.80
C VAL A 19 -57.09 -9.07 -6.53
N PRO A 20 -56.61 -7.81 -6.49
CA PRO A 20 -55.26 -7.51 -6.96
C PRO A 20 -54.30 -8.33 -6.11
N THR A 21 -53.64 -9.30 -6.72
CA THR A 21 -52.44 -9.90 -6.15
C THR A 21 -51.44 -8.76 -5.99
N PHE A 22 -51.03 -8.46 -4.76
CA PHE A 22 -49.87 -7.61 -4.53
C PHE A 22 -48.73 -8.21 -5.33
N GLU A 23 -48.30 -7.52 -6.39
CA GLU A 23 -47.08 -7.84 -7.11
C GLU A 23 -45.97 -8.01 -6.08
N GLU A 24 -45.16 -9.05 -6.28
CA GLU A 24 -44.01 -9.41 -5.46
C GLU A 24 -43.28 -8.15 -4.99
N VAL A 25 -43.38 -7.87 -3.70
CA VAL A 25 -42.52 -6.90 -3.05
C VAL A 25 -41.12 -7.43 -3.28
N GLY A 26 -40.37 -6.83 -4.21
CA GLY A 26 -39.00 -7.24 -4.50
C GLY A 26 -38.24 -7.42 -3.20
N GLU A 27 -37.56 -8.56 -3.05
CA GLU A 27 -36.85 -8.89 -1.82
C GLU A 27 -35.97 -7.70 -1.42
N LEU A 28 -36.14 -7.23 -0.17
CA LEU A 28 -35.31 -6.16 0.34
C LEU A 28 -33.85 -6.62 0.28
N PRO A 29 -32.90 -5.76 -0.15
CA PRO A 29 -31.50 -6.10 -0.11
C PRO A 29 -31.10 -6.56 1.29
N ASP A 30 -30.54 -7.76 1.38
CA ASP A 30 -30.25 -8.42 2.66
C ASP A 30 -28.74 -8.58 2.90
N ASN A 31 -27.94 -7.65 2.35
CA ASN A 31 -26.50 -7.66 2.47
C ASN A 31 -26.02 -6.44 3.27
N PRO A 32 -25.75 -6.57 4.58
CA PRO A 32 -25.16 -5.51 5.38
C PRO A 32 -23.67 -5.34 5.02
N GLY A 33 -23.40 -4.74 3.85
CA GLY A 33 -22.08 -4.64 3.25
C GLY A 33 -21.55 -3.21 3.11
N ILE A 34 -20.22 -3.08 3.18
CA ILE A 34 -19.47 -1.88 2.80
C ILE A 34 -18.97 -2.05 1.36
N LYS A 35 -19.15 -1.03 0.51
CA LYS A 35 -18.66 -0.98 -0.88
C LYS A 35 -17.30 -0.32 -1.00
N GLU A 36 -17.07 0.70 -0.19
CA GLU A 36 -15.85 1.51 -0.17
C GLU A 36 -15.89 2.40 1.06
N VAL A 37 -14.76 2.52 1.74
CA VAL A 37 -14.49 3.63 2.67
C VAL A 37 -13.71 4.70 1.92
N LEU A 38 -14.01 5.97 2.19
CA LEU A 38 -13.34 7.15 1.65
C LEU A 38 -12.65 7.89 2.79
N VAL A 39 -11.40 8.27 2.58
CA VAL A 39 -10.56 9.03 3.50
C VAL A 39 -10.37 10.44 2.95
N GLY A 40 -10.50 11.43 3.82
CA GLY A 40 -10.24 12.82 3.54
C GLY A 40 -9.49 13.52 4.66
N ASN A 41 -8.85 14.63 4.30
CA ASN A 41 -8.20 15.57 5.20
C ASN A 41 -8.66 17.00 4.87
N GLU A 42 -8.03 18.02 5.45
CA GLU A 42 -8.36 19.42 5.20
C GLU A 42 -8.21 19.83 3.73
N ASN A 43 -7.43 19.08 2.95
CA ASN A 43 -7.21 19.30 1.52
C ASN A 43 -8.19 18.53 0.63
N GLY A 44 -9.11 17.75 1.21
CA GLY A 44 -10.14 17.00 0.49
C GLY A 44 -9.88 15.50 0.47
N LYS A 45 -10.25 14.83 -0.63
CA LYS A 45 -10.10 13.36 -0.76
C LYS A 45 -8.63 12.98 -0.83
N VAL A 46 -8.24 11.98 -0.03
CA VAL A 46 -6.90 11.40 0.00
C VAL A 46 -6.78 10.29 -1.04
N ALA A 47 -5.61 10.17 -1.68
CA ALA A 47 -5.32 9.06 -2.57
C ALA A 47 -5.23 7.74 -1.79
N GLN A 48 -6.01 6.74 -2.19
CA GLN A 48 -6.18 5.50 -1.44
C GLN A 48 -6.53 4.30 -2.33
N GLU A 49 -6.46 3.11 -1.78
CA GLU A 49 -7.04 1.86 -2.30
C GLU A 49 -7.81 1.14 -1.18
N ASN A 50 -8.92 0.47 -1.51
CA ASN A 50 -9.68 -0.33 -0.54
C ASN A 50 -9.47 -1.81 -0.84
N ALA A 51 -9.16 -2.59 0.19
CA ALA A 51 -9.10 -4.04 0.17
C ALA A 51 -10.21 -4.58 1.07
N ILE A 52 -11.34 -4.93 0.44
CA ILE A 52 -12.55 -5.38 1.13
C ILE A 52 -12.56 -6.90 1.16
N TYR A 53 -12.73 -7.46 2.36
CA TYR A 53 -12.83 -8.89 2.62
C TYR A 53 -14.22 -9.21 3.19
N PRO A 54 -15.25 -9.42 2.35
CA PRO A 54 -16.64 -9.58 2.80
C PRO A 54 -16.86 -10.75 3.77
N GLU A 55 -16.12 -11.85 3.61
CA GLU A 55 -16.24 -13.02 4.50
C GLU A 55 -15.67 -12.75 5.91
N ALA A 56 -14.60 -11.94 5.99
CA ALA A 56 -13.99 -11.53 7.24
C ALA A 56 -14.62 -10.28 7.84
N ARG A 57 -15.46 -9.57 7.06
CA ARG A 57 -16.05 -8.26 7.40
C ARG A 57 -14.99 -7.22 7.73
N ILE A 58 -13.92 -7.18 6.93
CA ILE A 58 -12.83 -6.21 7.06
C ILE A 58 -12.76 -5.36 5.80
N ASP A 59 -12.60 -4.05 5.98
CA ASP A 59 -12.16 -3.13 4.93
C ASP A 59 -10.82 -2.50 5.34
N THR A 60 -9.76 -2.84 4.60
CA THR A 60 -8.44 -2.21 4.77
C THR A 60 -8.28 -1.11 3.75
N VAL A 61 -8.15 0.13 4.23
CA VAL A 61 -7.95 1.31 3.42
C VAL A 61 -6.47 1.66 3.39
N TRP A 62 -5.86 1.44 2.24
CA TRP A 62 -4.45 1.74 1.97
C TRP A 62 -4.29 3.18 1.51
N VAL A 63 -3.80 4.04 2.40
CA VAL A 63 -3.59 5.47 2.15
C VAL A 63 -2.23 5.72 1.50
N LYS A 64 -2.20 6.35 0.32
CA LYS A 64 -0.96 6.60 -0.44
C LYS A 64 -0.20 7.83 0.03
N ASP A 65 -0.89 8.79 0.64
CA ASP A 65 -0.28 10.01 1.18
C ASP A 65 0.20 9.78 2.63
N LYS A 66 1.52 9.67 2.80
CA LYS A 66 2.15 9.44 4.11
C LYS A 66 2.10 10.65 5.05
N SER A 67 1.72 11.83 4.56
CA SER A 67 1.56 13.01 5.42
C SER A 67 0.26 13.01 6.22
N VAL A 68 -0.65 12.09 5.91
CA VAL A 68 -1.96 11.98 6.55
C VAL A 68 -1.81 11.46 7.98
N ASP A 69 -2.27 12.22 8.96
CA ASP A 69 -2.32 11.83 10.38
C ASP A 69 -3.62 11.11 10.71
N PHE A 70 -3.57 9.77 10.87
CA PHE A 70 -4.75 8.97 11.18
C PHE A 70 -5.41 9.30 12.52
N SER A 71 -4.76 10.05 13.42
CA SER A 71 -5.40 10.52 14.65
C SER A 71 -6.46 11.60 14.42
N ASN A 72 -6.49 12.20 13.23
CA ASN A 72 -7.45 13.22 12.85
C ASN A 72 -7.76 13.24 11.34
N VAL A 73 -8.55 12.27 10.88
CA VAL A 73 -8.99 12.16 9.47
C VAL A 73 -10.50 12.09 9.36
N TYR A 74 -11.02 12.50 8.21
CA TYR A 74 -12.42 12.37 7.84
C TYR A 74 -12.64 11.04 7.12
N LEU A 75 -13.49 10.17 7.65
CA LEU A 75 -13.91 8.94 6.94
C LEU A 75 -15.39 8.99 6.57
N ASN A 76 -15.72 8.48 5.40
CA ASN A 76 -17.10 8.21 4.99
C ASN A 76 -17.18 6.82 4.35
N ALA A 77 -18.32 6.14 4.41
CA ALA A 77 -18.49 4.82 3.81
C ALA A 77 -19.65 4.83 2.81
N ASN A 78 -19.38 4.32 1.61
CA ASN A 78 -20.38 3.92 0.66
C ASN A 78 -20.85 2.51 1.04
N LEU A 79 -22.12 2.35 1.38
CA LEU A 79 -22.69 1.08 1.81
C LEU A 79 -23.50 0.41 0.68
N GLU A 80 -23.88 -0.85 0.91
CA GLU A 80 -24.95 -1.47 0.13
C GLU A 80 -26.26 -0.69 0.22
N ALA A 81 -27.09 -0.81 -0.82
CA ALA A 81 -28.25 0.04 -1.01
C ALA A 81 -29.22 -0.02 0.19
N GLY A 82 -29.50 1.14 0.79
CA GLY A 82 -30.40 1.26 1.93
C GLY A 82 -29.82 0.84 3.28
N CYS A 83 -28.56 0.40 3.33
CA CYS A 83 -27.92 0.09 4.60
C CYS A 83 -27.63 1.36 5.42
N THR A 84 -27.55 1.17 6.74
CA THR A 84 -27.05 2.17 7.68
C THR A 84 -25.81 1.63 8.38
N ILE A 85 -25.00 2.53 8.95
CA ILE A 85 -23.77 2.19 9.67
C ILE A 85 -23.69 3.00 10.97
N GLU A 86 -23.34 2.33 12.07
CA GLU A 86 -23.19 2.93 13.39
C GLU A 86 -21.87 2.49 14.03
N PRO A 87 -21.17 3.38 14.76
CA PRO A 87 -19.94 3.01 15.46
C PRO A 87 -20.21 2.05 16.61
N LEU A 88 -19.28 1.11 16.82
CA LEU A 88 -19.25 0.24 17.99
C LEU A 88 -18.15 0.68 18.97
N GLY A 89 -18.48 0.76 20.25
CA GLY A 89 -17.54 1.21 21.29
C GLY A 89 -17.15 2.67 21.11
N ASP A 90 -15.84 2.94 21.16
CA ASP A 90 -15.26 4.30 21.05
C ASP A 90 -14.91 4.70 19.61
N ALA A 91 -15.37 3.94 18.61
CA ALA A 91 -15.13 4.28 17.21
C ALA A 91 -15.74 5.66 16.85
N PRO A 92 -15.02 6.53 16.14
CA PRO A 92 -15.57 7.80 15.68
C PRO A 92 -16.77 7.57 14.74
N ARG A 93 -17.75 8.48 14.77
CA ARG A 93 -18.84 8.43 13.80
C ARG A 93 -18.29 8.73 12.40
N LEU A 94 -18.74 8.00 11.37
CA LEU A 94 -18.41 8.34 9.99
C LEU A 94 -19.09 9.65 9.57
N GLY A 95 -18.44 10.39 8.69
CA GLY A 95 -18.86 11.72 8.23
C GLY A 95 -18.40 12.88 9.12
N VAL A 96 -17.51 12.62 10.08
CA VAL A 96 -16.79 13.63 10.87
C VAL A 96 -15.32 13.27 10.99
N TYR A 97 -14.49 14.25 11.38
CA TYR A 97 -13.09 13.98 11.72
C TYR A 97 -12.99 13.16 13.01
N GLY A 98 -12.06 12.22 13.06
CA GLY A 98 -11.80 11.41 14.24
C GLY A 98 -10.48 10.64 14.15
N ASP A 99 -10.20 9.89 15.22
CA ASP A 99 -9.01 9.05 15.34
C ASP A 99 -9.27 7.65 14.80
N PHE A 100 -8.56 7.30 13.73
CA PHE A 100 -8.56 6.01 13.04
C PHE A 100 -7.16 5.38 13.02
N SER A 101 -6.26 5.81 13.91
CA SER A 101 -4.89 5.25 14.05
C SER A 101 -4.87 3.78 14.51
N SER A 102 -6.01 3.23 14.90
CA SER A 102 -6.20 1.82 15.25
C SER A 102 -7.49 1.28 14.61
N PRO A 103 -7.60 -0.04 14.37
CA PRO A 103 -8.81 -0.65 13.83
C PRO A 103 -10.09 -0.22 14.55
N ARG A 104 -11.12 0.16 13.78
CA ARG A 104 -12.41 0.64 14.31
C ARG A 104 -13.54 -0.28 13.86
N ASN A 105 -14.43 -0.62 14.80
CA ASN A 105 -15.55 -1.51 14.53
C ASN A 105 -16.85 -0.73 14.33
N TYR A 106 -17.67 -1.19 13.39
CA TYR A 106 -18.93 -0.59 13.01
C TYR A 106 -19.99 -1.67 12.80
N GLN A 107 -21.22 -1.40 13.16
CA GLN A 107 -22.35 -2.25 12.80
C GLN A 107 -23.02 -1.71 11.56
N VAL A 108 -23.12 -2.54 10.53
CA VAL A 108 -23.88 -2.26 9.30
C VAL A 108 -25.21 -2.99 9.37
N THR A 109 -26.31 -2.27 9.12
CA THR A 109 -27.68 -2.81 9.17
C THR A 109 -28.33 -2.69 7.81
N ALA A 110 -28.78 -3.81 7.25
CA ALA A 110 -29.51 -3.88 6.00
C ALA A 110 -30.99 -3.47 6.19
N PRO A 111 -31.71 -3.07 5.13
CA PRO A 111 -33.14 -2.75 5.20
C PRO A 111 -34.04 -3.86 5.76
N SER A 112 -33.63 -5.12 5.63
CA SER A 112 -34.28 -6.30 6.21
C SER A 112 -34.21 -6.35 7.74
N GLY A 113 -33.27 -5.61 8.35
CA GLY A 113 -32.91 -5.68 9.77
C GLY A 113 -31.72 -6.60 10.08
N ASN A 114 -31.18 -7.32 9.09
CA ASN A 114 -29.97 -8.12 9.28
C ASN A 114 -28.75 -7.21 9.49
N THR A 115 -27.87 -7.62 10.40
CA THR A 115 -26.69 -6.83 10.78
C THR A 115 -25.40 -7.61 10.58
N ALA A 116 -24.32 -6.87 10.35
CA ALA A 116 -22.96 -7.40 10.40
C ALA A 116 -22.02 -6.36 11.03
N ASP A 117 -21.14 -6.84 11.91
CA ASP A 117 -20.09 -6.02 12.48
C ASP A 117 -18.88 -6.06 11.52
N TRP A 118 -18.42 -4.88 11.11
CA TRP A 118 -17.31 -4.65 10.21
C TRP A 118 -16.16 -3.98 10.94
N THR A 119 -14.93 -4.34 10.59
CA THR A 119 -13.72 -3.66 11.03
C THR A 119 -13.14 -2.85 9.88
N ILE A 120 -13.00 -1.54 10.10
CA ILE A 120 -12.28 -0.63 9.19
C ILE A 120 -10.86 -0.46 9.73
N VAL A 121 -9.88 -0.70 8.88
CA VAL A 121 -8.45 -0.54 9.17
C VAL A 121 -7.88 0.49 8.22
N LEU A 122 -7.24 1.53 8.76
CA LEU A 122 -6.42 2.43 7.97
C LEU A 122 -4.97 2.00 8.10
N ASP A 123 -4.31 1.91 6.96
CA ASP A 123 -2.88 1.68 6.90
C ASP A 123 -2.32 2.43 5.70
N TYR A 124 -1.02 2.68 5.69
CA TYR A 124 -0.42 3.30 4.53
C TYR A 124 -0.18 2.27 3.43
N TYR A 125 -0.50 2.64 2.20
CA TYR A 125 -0.20 1.84 1.03
C TYR A 125 1.29 1.52 1.00
N VAL A 126 1.56 0.23 0.86
CA VAL A 126 2.87 -0.31 0.59
C VAL A 126 2.82 -0.79 -0.85
N PRO A 127 3.50 -0.12 -1.80
CA PRO A 127 3.59 -0.66 -3.15
C PRO A 127 4.19 -2.06 -3.04
N PRO A 128 3.57 -3.08 -3.66
CA PRO A 128 4.16 -4.40 -3.70
C PRO A 128 5.55 -4.26 -4.33
N VAL A 129 6.58 -4.47 -3.53
CA VAL A 129 7.95 -4.60 -4.03
C VAL A 129 8.02 -5.92 -4.76
N GLY A 130 7.65 -5.92 -6.05
CA GLY A 130 7.74 -7.12 -6.87
C GLY A 130 9.14 -7.71 -6.79
N CYS A 131 10.15 -6.85 -6.86
CA CYS A 131 11.53 -7.17 -6.62
C CYS A 131 12.21 -5.93 -6.01
N LEU A 132 12.79 -6.06 -4.81
CA LEU A 132 13.34 -4.90 -4.09
C LEU A 132 14.52 -4.27 -4.85
N ALA A 133 15.40 -5.10 -5.43
CA ALA A 133 16.50 -4.66 -6.27
C ALA A 133 16.06 -3.81 -7.47
N ASP A 134 14.88 -4.05 -8.06
CA ASP A 134 14.41 -3.33 -9.25
C ASP A 134 14.28 -1.81 -9.02
N ARG A 135 14.19 -1.35 -7.77
CA ARG A 135 14.12 0.08 -7.41
C ARG A 135 15.36 0.87 -7.81
N TRP A 136 16.51 0.21 -7.85
CA TRP A 136 17.78 0.85 -8.17
C TRP A 136 18.41 0.29 -9.44
N VAL A 137 17.65 -0.45 -10.26
CA VAL A 137 18.12 -0.90 -11.58
C VAL A 137 18.05 0.23 -12.60
N GLY A 138 19.09 0.38 -13.41
CA GLY A 138 19.20 1.41 -14.44
C GLY A 138 20.07 2.58 -14.01
N ASP A 139 19.81 3.76 -14.58
CA ASP A 139 20.52 4.99 -14.22
C ASP A 139 20.04 5.47 -12.84
N ILE A 140 20.99 5.75 -11.96
CA ILE A 140 20.74 6.17 -10.57
C ILE A 140 21.60 7.39 -10.25
N THR A 141 21.14 8.18 -9.27
CA THR A 141 21.95 9.27 -8.72
C THR A 141 22.76 8.73 -7.55
N CYS A 142 24.03 9.08 -7.47
CA CYS A 142 24.88 8.75 -6.34
C CYS A 142 25.55 10.03 -5.84
N VAL A 143 25.36 10.34 -4.56
CA VAL A 143 25.93 11.48 -3.86
C VAL A 143 27.02 10.98 -2.93
N ASP A 144 28.21 11.57 -3.05
CA ASP A 144 29.30 11.40 -2.09
C ASP A 144 29.02 12.30 -0.88
N GLU A 145 28.74 11.70 0.28
CA GLU A 145 28.37 12.46 1.48
C GLU A 145 29.58 13.08 2.19
N ILE A 146 30.79 12.54 1.93
CA ILE A 146 32.03 13.06 2.51
C ILE A 146 32.51 14.29 1.71
N TYR A 147 32.49 14.17 0.39
CA TYR A 147 32.85 15.25 -0.53
C TYR A 147 31.86 15.37 -1.69
N PRO A 148 30.72 16.07 -1.52
CA PRO A 148 29.67 16.17 -2.54
C PRO A 148 30.14 16.68 -3.90
N SER A 149 31.19 17.51 -3.95
CA SER A 149 31.80 17.98 -5.21
C SER A 149 32.47 16.88 -6.05
N TYR A 150 32.72 15.72 -5.45
CA TYR A 150 33.30 14.53 -6.08
C TYR A 150 32.25 13.43 -6.33
N SER A 151 30.97 13.74 -6.12
CA SER A 151 29.87 12.81 -6.48
C SER A 151 30.02 12.36 -7.93
N PRO A 152 29.89 11.06 -8.22
CA PRO A 152 30.03 10.55 -9.58
C PRO A 152 28.98 11.18 -10.51
N ALA A 153 29.41 11.55 -11.71
CA ALA A 153 28.52 12.11 -12.72
C ALA A 153 27.50 11.07 -13.26
N THR A 154 27.83 9.80 -13.16
CA THR A 154 26.99 8.68 -13.58
C THR A 154 27.13 7.54 -12.59
N ALA A 155 26.02 6.94 -12.19
CA ALA A 155 25.97 5.70 -11.46
C ALA A 155 24.90 4.80 -12.10
N THR A 156 25.11 3.50 -12.03
CA THR A 156 24.17 2.51 -12.57
C THR A 156 23.96 1.38 -11.58
N GLY A 157 22.75 0.83 -11.55
CA GLY A 157 22.45 -0.40 -10.83
C GLY A 157 22.01 -1.53 -11.74
N GLU A 158 22.44 -2.75 -11.42
CA GLU A 158 22.10 -3.96 -12.16
C GLU A 158 21.75 -5.09 -11.18
N LYS A 159 20.57 -5.69 -11.35
CA LYS A 159 20.14 -6.83 -10.53
C LYS A 159 20.99 -8.07 -10.83
N ILE A 160 21.34 -8.83 -9.79
CA ILE A 160 22.24 -9.99 -9.91
C ILE A 160 21.40 -11.27 -9.99
N ASP A 161 21.56 -12.05 -11.06
CA ASP A 161 20.91 -13.36 -11.24
C ASP A 161 19.36 -13.36 -11.07
N ASP A 162 18.71 -12.22 -11.33
CA ASP A 162 17.27 -11.99 -11.05
C ASP A 162 16.88 -12.12 -9.56
N ASP A 163 17.86 -12.04 -8.65
CA ASP A 163 17.65 -12.06 -7.21
C ASP A 163 17.16 -10.69 -6.71
N CYS A 164 15.98 -10.69 -6.09
CA CYS A 164 15.35 -9.48 -5.60
C CYS A 164 16.03 -8.81 -4.42
N HIS A 165 17.02 -9.46 -3.83
CA HIS A 165 17.80 -8.93 -2.72
C HIS A 165 19.26 -8.70 -3.10
N ARG A 166 19.64 -8.79 -4.38
CA ARG A 166 21.03 -8.58 -4.79
C ARG A 166 21.14 -7.63 -5.97
N ILE A 167 22.00 -6.63 -5.81
CA ILE A 167 22.21 -5.58 -6.80
C ILE A 167 23.68 -5.21 -6.87
N ASN A 168 24.15 -5.02 -8.09
CA ASN A 168 25.42 -4.40 -8.39
C ASN A 168 25.19 -2.90 -8.53
N ILE A 169 25.97 -2.09 -7.82
CA ILE A 169 26.03 -0.64 -8.00
C ILE A 169 27.40 -0.29 -8.58
N ALA A 170 27.41 0.39 -9.72
CA ALA A 170 28.64 0.78 -10.41
C ALA A 170 28.72 2.29 -10.61
N PHE A 171 29.85 2.89 -10.25
CA PHE A 171 30.17 4.29 -10.53
C PHE A 171 31.68 4.55 -10.50
N ASN A 172 32.11 5.70 -11.02
CA ASN A 172 33.50 6.12 -10.97
C ASN A 172 33.77 6.86 -9.66
N PHE A 173 34.60 6.29 -8.79
CA PHE A 173 34.89 6.87 -7.48
C PHE A 173 35.61 8.23 -7.64
N TRP A 174 35.24 9.20 -6.81
CA TRP A 174 35.68 10.61 -6.92
C TRP A 174 35.53 11.24 -8.31
N ALA A 175 34.55 10.79 -9.09
CA ALA A 175 34.37 11.17 -10.49
C ALA A 175 35.63 10.93 -11.37
N ASP A 176 36.53 10.04 -10.94
CA ASP A 176 37.71 9.62 -11.69
C ASP A 176 37.35 8.44 -12.60
N ALA A 177 37.24 8.70 -13.90
CA ALA A 177 36.91 7.67 -14.89
C ALA A 177 37.92 6.52 -14.98
N SER A 178 39.11 6.65 -14.37
CA SER A 178 40.08 5.57 -14.26
C SER A 178 39.90 4.70 -13.02
N ALA A 179 38.98 5.06 -12.14
CA ALA A 179 38.69 4.41 -10.86
C ALA A 179 37.25 3.87 -10.79
N PRO A 180 36.84 2.94 -11.69
CA PRO A 180 35.52 2.33 -11.61
C PRO A 180 35.41 1.46 -10.36
N ALA A 181 34.36 1.68 -9.59
CA ALA A 181 33.99 0.86 -8.43
C ALA A 181 32.72 0.07 -8.75
N LEU A 182 32.69 -1.20 -8.35
CA LEU A 182 31.55 -2.09 -8.47
C LEU A 182 31.24 -2.70 -7.11
N PHE A 183 30.12 -2.32 -6.53
CA PHE A 183 29.66 -2.78 -5.22
C PHE A 183 28.59 -3.85 -5.40
N GLU A 184 28.91 -5.06 -4.99
CA GLU A 184 27.96 -6.16 -4.94
C GLU A 184 27.21 -6.14 -3.60
N LEU A 185 25.96 -5.69 -3.62
CA LEU A 185 25.17 -5.46 -2.42
C LEU A 185 24.11 -6.55 -2.21
N GLN A 186 23.93 -6.94 -0.95
CA GLN A 186 22.79 -7.73 -0.49
C GLN A 186 21.87 -6.86 0.36
N LEU A 187 20.60 -6.81 -0.03
CA LEU A 187 19.52 -6.14 0.66
C LEU A 187 18.91 -7.11 1.68
N GLY A 188 18.77 -6.66 2.93
CA GLY A 188 18.08 -7.41 3.97
C GLY A 188 16.57 -7.47 3.73
N GLU A 189 15.88 -8.18 4.61
CA GLU A 189 14.42 -8.14 4.67
C GLU A 189 13.94 -6.73 5.01
N ILE A 190 12.81 -6.33 4.42
CA ILE A 190 12.18 -5.07 4.72
C ILE A 190 11.46 -5.15 6.08
N ASP A 191 11.78 -4.22 6.97
CA ASP A 191 10.96 -3.92 8.14
C ASP A 191 9.69 -3.21 7.65
N MET A 192 8.55 -3.88 7.80
CA MET A 192 7.26 -3.39 7.31
C MET A 192 6.68 -2.23 8.13
N ASP A 193 7.21 -1.97 9.33
CA ASP A 193 6.79 -0.82 10.14
C ASP A 193 7.52 0.46 9.68
N THR A 194 8.80 0.33 9.31
CA THR A 194 9.65 1.47 8.94
C THR A 194 9.90 1.60 7.44
N PHE A 195 9.60 0.57 6.66
CA PHE A 195 9.97 0.39 5.25
C PHE A 195 11.47 0.48 4.98
N THR A 196 12.28 0.14 5.98
CA THR A 196 13.73 0.13 5.88
C THR A 196 14.29 -1.29 5.95
N GLY A 197 15.52 -1.47 5.50
CA GLY A 197 16.24 -2.72 5.71
C GLY A 197 17.74 -2.50 5.67
N SER A 198 18.51 -3.50 6.10
CA SER A 198 19.97 -3.46 6.09
C SER A 198 20.53 -3.64 4.69
N VAL A 199 21.72 -3.12 4.43
CA VAL A 199 22.50 -3.39 3.22
C VAL A 199 23.84 -3.99 3.62
N LYS A 200 24.29 -5.02 2.91
CA LYS A 200 25.62 -5.63 3.10
C LYS A 200 26.42 -5.58 1.82
N LEU A 201 27.70 -5.26 1.93
CA LEU A 201 28.67 -5.42 0.85
C LEU A 201 29.20 -6.86 0.88
N LEU A 202 29.05 -7.58 -0.23
CA LEU A 202 29.37 -9.01 -0.29
C LEU A 202 30.86 -9.30 -0.43
N ASN A 203 31.62 -8.40 -1.07
CA ASN A 203 33.04 -8.58 -1.36
C ASN A 203 33.81 -7.27 -1.18
N ASP A 204 35.08 -7.35 -0.76
CA ASP A 204 35.95 -6.19 -0.71
C ASP A 204 36.08 -5.57 -2.11
N VAL A 205 35.99 -4.24 -2.19
CA VAL A 205 36.15 -3.49 -3.43
C VAL A 205 37.43 -2.67 -3.33
N ASN A 206 38.41 -3.01 -4.17
CA ASN A 206 39.67 -2.28 -4.26
C ASN A 206 39.61 -1.31 -5.42
N VAL A 207 39.95 -0.05 -5.15
CA VAL A 207 39.92 1.04 -6.13
C VAL A 207 41.22 1.83 -6.03
N THR A 208 41.83 2.13 -7.18
CA THR A 208 42.97 3.05 -7.25
C THR A 208 42.50 4.34 -7.93
N SER A 209 42.61 5.48 -7.26
CA SER A 209 42.30 6.79 -7.83
C SER A 209 43.38 7.79 -7.46
N TYR A 210 43.75 8.66 -8.41
CA TYR A 210 44.82 9.66 -8.23
C TYR A 210 46.17 9.14 -7.69
N GLY A 211 46.43 7.83 -7.80
CA GLY A 211 47.66 7.18 -7.34
C GLY A 211 47.58 6.60 -5.92
N ASP A 212 46.44 6.71 -5.25
CA ASP A 212 46.19 6.12 -3.95
C ASP A 212 45.33 4.85 -4.09
N ASP A 213 45.75 3.78 -3.41
CA ASP A 213 45.01 2.52 -3.33
C ASP A 213 44.05 2.56 -2.14
N MET A 214 42.79 2.21 -2.37
CA MET A 214 41.73 2.23 -1.38
C MET A 214 40.94 0.94 -1.40
N THR A 215 40.40 0.56 -0.24
CA THR A 215 39.60 -0.64 -0.06
C THR A 215 38.34 -0.31 0.72
N PHE A 216 37.19 -0.66 0.13
CA PHE A 216 35.90 -0.78 0.83
C PHE A 216 35.76 -2.22 1.29
N HIS A 217 35.60 -2.45 2.60
CA HIS A 217 35.58 -3.78 3.19
C HIS A 217 34.18 -4.39 3.17
N ALA A 218 34.10 -5.68 2.85
CA ALA A 218 32.86 -6.45 2.92
C ALA A 218 32.29 -6.47 4.35
N GLY A 219 30.97 -6.48 4.46
CA GLY A 219 30.28 -6.46 5.76
C GLY A 219 28.98 -5.66 5.72
N GLU A 220 28.56 -5.18 6.89
CA GLU A 220 27.45 -4.23 6.97
C GLU A 220 27.84 -2.95 6.23
N ALA A 221 26.96 -2.50 5.34
CA ALA A 221 27.23 -1.44 4.39
C ALA A 221 26.15 -0.35 4.38
N GLY A 222 25.27 -0.32 5.38
CA GLY A 222 24.27 0.72 5.55
C GLY A 222 22.83 0.21 5.54
N THR A 223 21.90 1.04 5.04
CA THR A 223 20.46 0.75 5.02
C THR A 223 19.81 1.23 3.73
N TYR A 224 18.58 0.79 3.49
CA TYR A 224 17.72 1.33 2.44
C TYR A 224 16.38 1.78 2.99
N ASN A 225 15.71 2.66 2.25
CA ASN A 225 14.33 3.07 2.47
C ASN A 225 13.52 2.81 1.19
N ALA A 226 12.64 1.81 1.25
CA ALA A 226 11.80 1.43 0.12
C ALA A 226 10.64 2.40 -0.16
N THR A 227 10.40 3.39 0.71
CA THR A 227 9.40 4.42 0.42
C THR A 227 10.01 5.60 -0.33
N SER A 228 11.24 6.01 0.02
CA SER A 228 11.95 7.11 -0.66
C SER A 228 12.81 6.67 -1.85
N ASP A 229 12.94 5.36 -2.10
CA ASP A 229 13.83 4.81 -3.13
C ASP A 229 15.30 5.19 -2.91
N GLU A 230 15.72 5.23 -1.64
CA GLU A 230 17.08 5.60 -1.24
C GLU A 230 17.86 4.42 -0.65
N LEU A 231 19.14 4.29 -1.03
CA LEU A 231 20.15 3.48 -0.35
C LEU A 231 21.11 4.44 0.35
N HIS A 232 21.25 4.31 1.66
CA HIS A 232 22.27 5.01 2.45
C HIS A 232 23.39 4.04 2.74
N LEU A 233 24.46 4.16 1.97
CA LEU A 233 25.62 3.29 2.06
C LEU A 233 26.63 3.89 3.04
N SER A 234 27.21 3.04 3.88
CA SER A 234 28.25 3.41 4.84
C SER A 234 29.23 2.24 4.93
N PHE A 235 30.29 2.32 4.13
CA PHE A 235 31.26 1.23 3.97
C PHE A 235 32.44 1.41 4.91
N GLU A 236 32.88 0.36 5.60
CA GLU A 236 34.19 0.38 6.24
C GLU A 236 35.28 0.61 5.17
N PHE A 237 36.16 1.59 5.39
CA PHE A 237 37.05 2.10 4.35
C PHE A 237 38.50 2.24 4.83
N SER A 238 39.46 1.95 3.95
CA SER A 238 40.89 2.14 4.23
C SER A 238 41.69 2.52 2.98
N GLY A 239 42.91 3.03 3.16
CA GLY A 239 43.89 3.28 2.08
C GLY A 239 44.24 4.75 1.87
N TYR A 240 43.25 5.64 1.93
CA TYR A 240 43.45 7.09 1.95
C TYR A 240 43.11 7.67 3.32
N ASP A 241 43.91 8.62 3.80
CA ASP A 241 43.69 9.24 5.11
C ASP A 241 42.55 10.26 5.05
N ILE A 242 41.32 9.76 5.18
CA ILE A 242 40.12 10.57 5.44
C ILE A 242 39.83 10.71 6.95
N GLY A 243 40.77 10.36 7.82
CA GLY A 243 40.57 10.37 9.28
C GLY A 243 40.05 9.06 9.89
N GLY A 244 39.99 7.98 9.10
CA GLY A 244 39.57 6.64 9.51
C GLY A 244 38.06 6.52 9.78
N GLY A 245 37.45 5.40 9.37
CA GLY A 245 36.02 5.14 9.62
C GLY A 245 35.31 4.58 8.41
N THR A 246 34.08 5.06 8.20
CA THR A 246 33.22 4.69 7.07
C THR A 246 33.29 5.72 5.95
N TYR A 247 33.00 5.28 4.72
CA TYR A 247 32.77 6.14 3.57
C TYR A 247 31.30 6.07 3.19
N ASP A 248 30.65 7.23 3.19
CA ASP A 248 29.19 7.31 3.10
C ASP A 248 28.75 7.80 1.70
N PHE A 249 27.73 7.15 1.15
CA PHE A 249 27.07 7.55 -0.09
C PHE A 249 25.55 7.50 0.08
N THR A 250 24.84 8.39 -0.61
CA THR A 250 23.39 8.24 -0.80
C THR A 250 23.11 7.97 -2.27
N ILE A 251 22.36 6.90 -2.55
CA ILE A 251 21.90 6.55 -3.88
C ILE A 251 20.40 6.70 -3.94
N SER A 252 19.89 7.35 -4.98
CA SER A 252 18.46 7.44 -5.26
C SER A 252 18.14 6.95 -6.67
N SER A 253 16.96 6.35 -6.85
CA SER A 253 16.50 5.94 -8.18
C SER A 253 16.44 7.15 -9.13
N GLY A 254 16.90 6.99 -10.38
CA GLY A 254 16.99 8.07 -11.37
C GLY A 254 15.66 8.50 -11.99
N ASN A 255 14.52 8.21 -11.37
CA ASN A 255 13.22 8.54 -11.92
C ASN A 255 12.82 9.99 -11.59
N GLU A 256 13.17 10.91 -12.50
CA GLU A 256 12.27 11.99 -12.91
C GLU A 256 11.62 11.66 -14.26
#